data_AF-A0A800K679-F1
#
_entry.id   AF-A0A800K679-F1
#
_cell.length_a   1.000
_cell.length_b   1.000
_cell.length_c   1.000
_cell.angle_alpha   90.00
_cell.angle_beta   90.00
_cell.angle_gamma   90.00
#
_symmetry.space_group_name_H-M   'P 1'
#
loop_
_entity.id
_entity.type
_entity.pdbx_description
1 polymer ?
#
loop_
_entity_poly.entity_id
_entity_poly.type
_entity_poly.pdbx_seq_one_letter_code
_entity_poly.pdbx_strand_id
1 'polypeptide(L)'
;MRWTPGLVAVAFLVVAPALRGQSADTFTEMAFRSIGPSLTTGRVADVEIDPNNANVWYVAAGSGGLWKTVNRGDTWTPIFDDYPSYSQGAVVVDPRNSNIVWLGTGENSNSRS
;
A
#
# COMPACT_ATOMS: atom_id res chain seq x y z
N MET A 1 -26.97 -55.11 54.26
CA MET A 1 -27.51 -53.88 53.66
C MET A 1 -26.48 -52.77 53.81
N ARG A 2 -25.72 -52.47 52.75
CA ARG A 2 -24.82 -51.31 52.66
C ARG A 2 -24.94 -50.77 51.24
N TRP A 3 -25.41 -49.54 51.11
CA TRP A 3 -25.51 -48.77 49.87
C TRP A 3 -24.23 -47.95 49.69
N THR A 4 -23.61 -47.99 48.52
CA THR A 4 -22.63 -46.99 48.07
C THR A 4 -23.19 -46.29 46.83
N PRO A 5 -23.30 -44.95 46.81
CA PRO A 5 -23.81 -44.24 45.65
C PRO A 5 -22.71 -44.17 44.58
N GLY A 6 -22.98 -44.74 43.41
CA GLY A 6 -22.13 -44.60 42.22
C GLY A 6 -22.37 -43.24 41.57
N LEU A 7 -21.36 -42.38 41.57
CA LEU A 7 -21.37 -41.10 40.89
C LEU A 7 -20.90 -41.34 39.45
N VAL A 8 -21.80 -41.23 38.47
CA VAL A 8 -21.45 -41.33 37.04
C VAL A 8 -21.13 -39.94 36.53
N ALA A 9 -19.87 -39.68 36.22
CA ALA A 9 -19.45 -38.50 35.49
C ALA A 9 -19.48 -38.81 33.99
N VAL A 10 -20.35 -38.15 33.23
CA VAL A 10 -20.36 -38.21 31.77
C VAL A 10 -19.41 -37.14 31.26
N ALA A 11 -18.26 -37.54 30.72
CA ALA A 11 -17.38 -36.65 30.00
C ALA A 11 -17.88 -36.50 28.56
N PHE A 12 -18.39 -35.31 28.20
CA PHE A 12 -18.65 -34.96 26.81
C PHE A 12 -17.32 -34.56 26.15
N LEU A 13 -16.82 -35.40 25.24
CA LEU A 13 -15.73 -35.03 24.34
C LEU A 13 -16.31 -34.19 23.20
N VAL A 14 -16.17 -32.87 23.30
CA VAL A 14 -16.39 -31.99 22.14
C VAL A 14 -15.16 -32.08 21.25
N VAL A 15 -15.26 -32.84 20.16
CA VAL A 15 -14.30 -32.73 19.05
C VAL A 15 -14.71 -31.51 18.22
N ALA A 16 -14.16 -30.35 18.55
CA ALA A 16 -14.21 -29.22 17.62
C ALA A 16 -13.37 -29.63 16.39
N PRO A 17 -13.91 -29.60 15.15
CA PRO A 17 -13.04 -29.64 13.99
C PRO A 17 -12.11 -28.45 14.12
N ALA A 18 -10.81 -28.70 14.14
CA ALA A 18 -9.84 -27.63 14.03
C ALA A 18 -10.20 -26.85 12.76
N LEU A 19 -10.66 -25.62 12.91
CA LEU A 19 -10.59 -24.62 11.85
C LEU A 19 -9.11 -24.52 11.51
N ARG A 20 -8.63 -25.35 10.59
CA ARG A 20 -7.26 -25.25 10.10
C ARG A 20 -7.13 -23.86 9.52
N GLY A 21 -6.30 -23.09 10.20
CA GLY A 21 -6.25 -21.66 10.12
C GLY A 21 -5.82 -21.18 8.76
N GLN A 22 -6.40 -20.07 8.36
CA GLN A 22 -5.71 -19.16 7.46
C GLN A 22 -4.89 -18.24 8.36
N SER A 23 -3.59 -18.53 8.48
CA SER A 23 -2.64 -17.60 9.06
C SER A 23 -2.22 -16.58 8.00
N ALA A 24 -1.62 -15.46 8.40
CA ALA A 24 -1.03 -14.50 7.46
C ALA A 24 -0.07 -15.20 6.46
N ASP A 25 0.62 -16.26 6.92
CA ASP A 25 1.53 -17.07 6.09
C ASP A 25 0.85 -17.74 4.89
N THR A 26 -0.46 -17.98 4.97
CA THR A 26 -1.25 -18.57 3.88
C THR A 26 -1.33 -17.62 2.67
N PHE A 27 -1.11 -16.32 2.88
CA PHE A 27 -1.24 -15.27 1.88
C PHE A 27 0.10 -14.67 1.44
N THR A 28 1.22 -15.11 2.01
CA THR A 28 2.56 -14.55 1.72
C THR A 28 2.94 -14.69 0.25
N GLU A 29 2.49 -15.76 -0.42
CA GLU A 29 2.74 -16.02 -1.84
C GLU A 29 1.77 -15.28 -2.79
N MET A 30 0.77 -14.56 -2.25
CA MET A 30 -0.13 -13.76 -3.06
C MET A 30 0.44 -12.35 -3.23
N ALA A 31 1.00 -12.07 -4.41
CA ALA A 31 1.36 -10.72 -4.78
C ALA A 31 0.12 -9.91 -5.19
N PHE A 32 -0.05 -8.72 -4.62
CA PHE A 32 -0.94 -7.74 -5.20
C PHE A 32 -0.45 -7.39 -6.60
N ARG A 33 -1.34 -7.47 -7.58
CA ARG A 33 -1.07 -7.03 -8.94
C ARG A 33 -2.10 -6.00 -9.35
N SER A 34 -1.66 -4.99 -10.08
CA SER A 34 -2.59 -4.08 -10.75
C SER A 34 -3.44 -4.89 -11.74
N ILE A 35 -4.77 -4.73 -11.66
CA ILE A 35 -5.72 -5.25 -12.65
C ILE A 35 -5.89 -4.28 -13.84
N GLY A 36 -5.08 -3.22 -13.89
CA GLY A 36 -5.11 -2.17 -14.88
C GLY A 36 -6.08 -1.04 -14.51
N PRO A 37 -5.79 0.22 -14.89
CA PRO A 37 -6.77 1.29 -14.84
C PRO A 37 -7.67 1.22 -16.08
N SER A 38 -8.99 1.11 -15.91
CA SER A 38 -9.91 1.42 -17.02
C SER A 38 -10.14 2.92 -17.13
N LEU A 39 -10.14 3.67 -16.00
CA LEU A 39 -10.22 5.13 -15.86
C LEU A 39 -10.08 5.50 -14.35
N THR A 40 -8.98 5.14 -13.68
CA THR A 40 -8.80 5.57 -12.28
C THR A 40 -8.27 6.99 -12.25
N THR A 41 -9.18 7.96 -12.19
CA THR A 41 -8.86 9.37 -11.96
C THR A 41 -8.30 9.55 -10.54
N GLY A 42 -7.13 10.18 -10.43
CA GLY A 42 -6.50 10.56 -9.17
C GLY A 42 -6.10 12.02 -9.22
N ARG A 43 -6.01 12.68 -8.07
CA ARG A 43 -5.52 14.08 -8.01
C ARG A 43 -4.01 14.08 -8.12
N VAL A 44 -3.52 14.52 -9.28
CA VAL A 44 -2.11 14.84 -9.48
C VAL A 44 -1.89 16.27 -8.99
N ALA A 45 -1.04 16.42 -7.98
CA ALA A 45 -0.67 17.72 -7.45
C ALA A 45 0.48 18.33 -8.25
N ASP A 46 1.43 17.50 -8.68
CA ASP A 46 2.64 17.95 -9.37
C ASP A 46 3.24 16.84 -10.24
N VAL A 47 3.94 17.23 -11.31
CA VAL A 47 4.66 16.34 -12.22
C VAL A 47 6.01 16.97 -12.57
N GLU A 48 7.09 16.25 -12.30
CA GLU A 48 8.45 16.69 -12.62
C GLU A 48 9.14 15.68 -13.53
N ILE A 49 9.76 16.18 -14.59
CA ILE A 49 10.56 15.40 -15.53
C ILE A 49 12.03 15.63 -15.19
N ASP A 50 12.81 14.55 -15.08
CA ASP A 50 14.24 14.65 -14.84
C ASP A 50 14.92 15.44 -15.98
N PRO A 51 15.56 16.58 -15.67
CA PRO A 51 16.17 17.45 -16.69
C PRO A 51 17.38 16.81 -17.39
N ASN A 52 18.00 15.80 -16.77
CA ASN A 52 19.12 15.07 -17.36
C ASN A 52 18.66 13.78 -18.08
N ASN A 53 17.41 13.36 -17.89
CA ASN A 53 16.87 12.16 -18.52
C ASN A 53 15.35 12.25 -18.74
N ALA A 54 14.95 12.64 -19.95
CA ALA A 54 13.55 12.77 -20.33
C ALA A 54 12.72 11.46 -20.29
N ASN A 55 13.32 10.30 -19.99
CA ASN A 55 12.59 9.06 -19.76
C ASN A 55 12.09 8.91 -18.32
N VAL A 56 12.65 9.67 -17.37
CA VAL A 56 12.39 9.53 -15.93
C VAL A 56 11.49 10.65 -15.46
N TRP A 57 10.27 10.30 -15.03
CA TRP A 57 9.31 11.28 -14.52
C TRP A 57 8.86 10.91 -13.11
N TYR A 58 8.49 11.92 -12.34
CA TYR A 58 7.94 11.82 -10.99
C TYR A 58 6.57 12.46 -10.96
N VAL A 59 5.59 11.78 -10.35
CA VAL A 59 4.21 12.24 -10.23
C VAL A 59 3.83 12.23 -8.77
N ALA A 60 3.60 13.42 -8.20
CA ALA A 60 3.10 13.58 -6.84
C ALA A 60 1.57 13.54 -6.85
N ALA A 61 1.00 12.54 -6.18
CA ALA A 61 -0.44 12.43 -6.01
C ALA A 61 -0.86 13.00 -4.65
N GLY A 62 -1.84 13.88 -4.69
CA GLY A 62 -2.39 14.55 -3.51
C GLY A 62 -3.01 13.58 -2.49
N SER A 63 -3.48 12.44 -2.97
CA SER A 63 -4.00 11.31 -2.17
C SER A 63 -3.65 10.00 -2.86
N GLY A 64 -2.36 9.69 -2.98
CA GLY A 64 -1.89 8.50 -3.67
C GLY A 64 -0.38 8.28 -3.66
N GLY A 65 0.39 8.98 -2.83
CA GLY A 65 1.84 8.83 -2.77
C GLY A 65 2.61 9.43 -3.95
N LEU A 66 3.86 9.02 -4.10
CA LEU A 66 4.77 9.45 -5.17
C LEU A 66 5.05 8.29 -6.12
N TRP A 67 4.86 8.55 -7.41
CA TRP A 67 5.05 7.57 -8.48
C TRP A 67 6.21 7.96 -9.37
N LYS A 68 7.00 6.97 -9.79
CA LYS A 68 8.11 7.14 -10.71
C LYS A 68 7.93 6.28 -11.95
N THR A 69 8.25 6.84 -13.11
CA THR A 69 8.45 6.09 -14.35
C THR A 69 9.89 6.24 -14.81
N VAL A 70 10.39 5.26 -15.55
CA VAL A 70 11.70 5.28 -16.22
C VAL A 70 11.59 5.03 -17.73
N ASN A 71 10.35 4.96 -18.24
CA ASN A 71 9.99 4.66 -19.62
C ASN A 71 8.88 5.59 -20.11
N ARG A 72 9.01 6.90 -19.83
CA ARG A 72 8.11 7.94 -20.37
C ARG A 72 6.62 7.72 -20.05
N GLY A 73 6.32 7.06 -18.93
CA GLY A 73 4.97 6.84 -18.46
C GLY A 73 4.30 5.54 -18.92
N ASP A 74 5.03 4.64 -19.60
CA ASP A 74 4.48 3.32 -19.97
C ASP A 74 4.19 2.47 -18.71
N THR A 75 5.09 2.52 -17.72
CA THR A 75 4.91 1.85 -16.42
C THR A 75 5.30 2.75 -15.27
N TRP A 76 4.66 2.54 -14.12
CA TRP A 76 4.83 3.34 -12.91
C TRP A 76 5.14 2.46 -11.70
N THR A 77 6.07 2.93 -10.88
CA THR A 77 6.46 2.29 -9.62
C THR A 77 6.20 3.28 -8.47
N PRO A 78 5.49 2.89 -7.40
CA PRO A 78 5.40 3.71 -6.21
C PRO A 78 6.74 3.70 -5.48
N ILE A 79 7.22 4.88 -5.07
CA ILE A 79 8.54 5.04 -4.43
C ILE A 79 8.46 5.63 -3.02
N PHE A 80 7.25 5.80 -2.48
CA PHE A 80 7.03 6.45 -1.19
C PHE A 80 6.05 5.69 -0.27
N ASP A 81 5.78 4.42 -0.56
CA ASP A 81 4.82 3.59 0.19
C ASP A 81 5.32 3.22 1.61
N ASP A 82 6.63 3.23 1.82
CA ASP A 82 7.25 2.91 3.12
C ASP A 82 7.26 4.10 4.11
N TYR A 83 6.71 5.25 3.71
CA TYR A 83 6.72 6.48 4.50
C TYR A 83 5.33 6.88 4.99
N PRO A 84 5.22 7.57 6.14
CA PRO A 84 3.93 7.84 6.78
C PRO A 84 3.06 8.87 6.04
N SER A 85 3.60 9.62 5.06
CA SER A 85 2.83 10.63 4.34
C SER A 85 2.21 10.06 3.07
N TYR A 86 0.88 9.99 3.06
CA TYR A 86 0.10 9.59 1.89
C TYR A 86 -0.13 10.74 0.90
N SER A 87 -0.14 11.98 1.40
CA SER A 87 -0.45 13.17 0.62
C SER A 87 0.82 13.85 0.13
N GLN A 88 0.95 14.01 -1.18
CA GLN A 88 2.10 14.63 -1.83
C GLN A 88 1.66 15.85 -2.64
N GLY A 89 2.27 17.00 -2.37
CA GLY A 89 1.85 18.29 -2.91
C GLY A 89 2.82 18.91 -3.93
N ALA A 90 4.10 18.54 -3.87
CA ALA A 90 5.13 19.07 -4.77
C ALA A 90 6.29 18.09 -4.91
N VAL A 91 6.92 18.02 -6.08
CA VAL A 91 8.14 17.25 -6.32
C VAL A 91 9.08 18.04 -7.22
N VAL A 92 10.38 18.06 -6.89
CA VAL A 92 11.39 18.70 -7.74
C VAL A 92 12.67 17.87 -7.79
N VAL A 93 13.27 17.76 -8.96
CA VAL A 93 14.54 17.07 -9.20
C VAL A 93 15.66 18.12 -9.24
N ASP A 94 16.79 17.84 -8.61
CA ASP A 94 17.95 18.73 -8.74
C ASP A 94 18.45 18.74 -10.19
N PRO A 95 18.49 19.89 -10.86
CA PRO A 95 18.91 19.98 -12.26
C PRO A 95 20.35 19.56 -12.50
N ARG A 96 21.20 19.60 -11.47
CA ARG A 96 22.61 19.22 -11.56
C ARG A 96 22.87 17.77 -11.16
N ASN A 97 21.92 17.13 -10.46
CA ASN A 97 22.10 15.77 -9.97
C ASN A 97 20.75 15.05 -9.81
N SER A 98 20.40 14.23 -10.79
CA SER A 98 19.15 13.46 -10.81
C SER A 98 18.98 12.43 -9.68
N ASN A 99 20.01 12.21 -8.86
CA ASN A 99 19.91 11.37 -7.66
C ASN A 99 19.30 12.13 -6.46
N ILE A 100 19.15 13.45 -6.56
CA ILE A 100 18.58 14.29 -5.52
C ILE A 100 17.18 14.71 -5.97
N VAL A 101 16.18 14.29 -5.20
CA VAL A 101 14.77 14.63 -5.41
C VAL A 101 14.22 15.15 -4.10
N TRP A 102 13.57 16.32 -4.15
CA TRP A 102 12.86 16.90 -3.01
C TRP A 102 11.37 16.68 -3.16
N LEU A 103 10.73 16.30 -2.05
CA LEU A 103 9.32 15.99 -1.99
C LEU A 103 8.65 16.84 -0.91
N GLY A 104 7.62 17.59 -1.30
CA GLY A 104 6.76 18.34 -0.40
C GLY A 104 5.55 17.50 0.00
N THR A 105 5.47 17.13 1.28
CA THR A 105 4.33 16.39 1.84
C THR A 105 3.18 17.33 2.21
N GLY A 106 1.94 16.90 1.95
CA GLY A 106 0.72 17.66 2.19
C GLY A 106 0.29 18.46 0.95
N GLU A 107 -0.95 18.25 0.50
CA GLU A 107 -1.52 19.01 -0.62
C GLU A 107 -2.26 20.27 -0.14
N ASN A 108 -2.15 21.37 -0.89
CA ASN A 108 -2.95 22.57 -0.66
C ASN A 108 -4.31 22.45 -1.35
N SER A 109 -5.14 21.51 -0.91
CA SER A 109 -6.49 21.29 -1.42
C SER A 109 -7.54 22.05 -0.60
N ASN A 110 -7.45 23.38 -0.56
CA ASN A 110 -8.52 24.18 0.04
C ASN A 110 -9.73 24.27 -0.91
N SER A 111 -10.76 23.45 -0.67
CA SER A 111 -12.03 23.49 -1.43
C SER A 111 -12.97 24.63 -0.99
N ARG A 112 -12.55 25.50 -0.06
CA ARG A 112 -13.31 26.64 0.43
C ARG A 112 -12.42 27.88 0.55
N SER A 113 -12.32 28.66 -0.53
CA SER A 113 -11.91 30.08 -0.48
C SER A 113 -13.09 30.97 -0.82
#